data_AF-A0A816TWY7-F1
#
_entry.id   AF-A0A816TWY7-F1
#
_cell.length_a   1.000
_cell.length_b   1.000
_cell.length_c   1.000
_cell.angle_alpha   90.00
_cell.angle_beta   90.00
_cell.angle_gamma   90.00
#
_symmetry.space_group_name_H-M   'P 1'
#
loop_
_entity.id
_entity.type
_entity.pdbx_description
1 polymer ?
#
loop_
_entity_poly.entity_id
_entity_poly.type
_entity_poly.pdbx_seq_one_letter_code
_entity_poly.pdbx_strand_id
1 'polypeptide(L)'
;LVIEDIQPDKILSFLIALKSLPRLFSLDIRTMHIMGNLNDIYRLIFELATLKYNKLYLYGNECSISIPLATGKQLSTIEYLEIVHYYTFDELSDLISYTPKLRHLNLSHINQDDSTIETMSPINLENLTSISMYTNYINFDEFETFIQNIYSELKTLHVTFSYQDITFLDAYRWEKLILQYLSQLKKFSLKYYDNGHSMYSGERTQFNSSFWIERKLIMNVEINEYKILYLVSPYRKRWYEDKNSTVDYLESTQLTINYVFDGEPADFLFMYIKSILNRVQIYHLDIQRKISIDRLMQIIHLLPDLITLKINSLAFYRSFFNEEFPTTCSIEHASKIKKVYIENTQAIEEVYFLLHVCPHMEFLNLQCLHGKTIELFLRDILNKINKNLRLLCIYVSKADDNMIKRLSTMIDNGKLLSNYTIHRELNNIYLRWK
;
A
#
# COMPACT_ATOMS: atom_id res chain seq x y z
N LEU A 1 29.98 1.75 3.89
CA LEU A 1 30.64 0.47 3.56
C LEU A 1 29.58 -0.60 3.62
N VAL A 2 29.40 -1.36 2.54
CA VAL A 2 28.43 -2.47 2.48
C VAL A 2 29.24 -3.75 2.42
N ILE A 3 28.89 -4.72 3.26
CA ILE A 3 29.54 -6.02 3.36
C ILE A 3 28.45 -7.07 3.24
N GLU A 4 28.62 -7.97 2.29
CA GLU A 4 27.69 -9.07 2.04
C GLU A 4 28.42 -10.39 2.28
N ASP A 5 27.70 -11.33 2.91
CA ASP A 5 28.09 -12.73 3.10
C ASP A 5 29.44 -12.92 3.82
N ILE A 6 29.70 -12.07 4.83
CA ILE A 6 30.88 -12.22 5.68
C ILE A 6 30.74 -13.45 6.57
N GLN A 7 31.77 -14.29 6.54
CA GLN A 7 31.85 -15.48 7.39
C GLN A 7 31.90 -15.08 8.88
N PRO A 8 31.21 -15.83 9.78
CA PRO A 8 31.17 -15.54 11.21
C PRO A 8 32.53 -15.39 11.88
N ASP A 9 33.51 -16.20 11.50
CA ASP A 9 34.88 -16.18 12.05
C ASP A 9 35.67 -14.91 11.67
N LYS A 10 35.23 -14.20 10.63
CA LYS A 10 35.94 -13.02 10.10
C LYS A 10 35.35 -11.69 10.56
N ILE A 11 34.12 -11.67 11.06
CA ILE A 11 33.39 -10.42 11.33
C ILE A 11 34.07 -9.55 12.40
N LEU A 12 34.57 -10.16 13.48
CA LEU A 12 35.20 -9.43 14.57
C LEU A 12 36.53 -8.80 14.14
N SER A 13 37.40 -9.59 13.49
CA SER A 13 38.67 -9.09 12.93
C SER A 13 38.45 -7.94 11.95
N PHE A 14 37.40 -8.06 11.14
CA PHE A 14 37.01 -7.02 10.21
C PHE A 14 36.53 -5.74 10.93
N LEU A 15 35.63 -5.86 11.91
CA LEU A 15 35.15 -4.71 12.71
C LEU A 15 36.28 -4.00 13.47
N ILE A 16 37.27 -4.75 13.96
CA ILE A 16 38.47 -4.18 14.59
C ILE A 16 39.25 -3.34 13.58
N ALA A 17 39.44 -3.85 12.35
CA ALA A 17 40.14 -3.12 11.30
C ALA A 17 39.42 -1.81 10.93
N LEU A 18 38.08 -1.78 11.00
CA LEU A 18 37.28 -0.58 10.71
C LEU A 18 37.52 0.58 11.68
N LYS A 19 38.00 0.33 12.90
CA LYS A 19 38.36 1.41 13.85
C LYS A 19 39.44 2.33 13.30
N SER A 20 40.27 1.84 12.39
CA SER A 20 41.32 2.63 11.75
C SER A 20 40.81 3.59 10.67
N LEU A 21 39.52 3.54 10.31
CA LEU A 21 38.93 4.35 9.24
C LEU A 21 38.30 5.64 9.81
N PRO A 22 38.97 6.79 9.74
CA PRO A 22 38.52 8.04 10.38
C PRO A 22 37.30 8.69 9.69
N ARG A 23 36.77 8.08 8.63
CA ARG A 23 35.64 8.60 7.83
C ARG A 23 34.56 7.55 7.58
N LEU A 24 34.50 6.52 8.42
CA LEU A 24 33.46 5.51 8.32
C LEU A 24 32.16 6.07 8.94
N PHE A 25 31.31 6.65 8.09
CA PHE A 25 30.02 7.23 8.50
C PHE A 25 28.85 6.26 8.39
N SER A 26 28.97 5.23 7.55
CA SER A 26 27.91 4.25 7.29
C SER A 26 28.47 2.84 7.16
N LEU A 27 27.82 1.89 7.81
CA LEU A 27 28.14 0.46 7.82
C LEU A 27 26.86 -0.34 7.62
N ASP A 28 26.84 -1.17 6.59
CA ASP A 28 25.76 -2.11 6.26
C ASP A 28 26.38 -3.51 6.19
N ILE A 29 26.01 -4.38 7.13
CA ILE A 29 26.47 -5.77 7.19
C ILE A 29 25.28 -6.67 6.92
N ARG A 30 25.42 -7.54 5.93
CA ARG A 30 24.42 -8.52 5.55
C ARG A 30 25.06 -9.90 5.50
N THR A 31 24.51 -10.84 6.24
CA THR A 31 25.01 -12.21 6.24
C THR A 31 23.86 -13.20 6.33
N MET A 32 23.97 -14.29 5.57
CA MET A 32 23.03 -15.42 5.62
C MET A 32 23.52 -16.50 6.59
N HIS A 33 24.69 -16.30 7.21
CA HIS A 33 25.23 -17.21 8.20
C HIS A 33 24.59 -17.00 9.57
N ILE A 34 24.34 -18.10 10.28
CA ILE A 34 23.90 -18.07 11.68
C ILE A 34 25.04 -17.48 12.51
N MET A 35 24.77 -16.35 13.14
CA MET A 35 25.65 -15.69 14.09
C MET A 35 25.11 -16.03 15.48
N GLY A 36 25.89 -16.70 16.32
CA GLY A 36 25.45 -17.06 17.68
C GLY A 36 25.37 -15.83 18.60
N ASN A 37 26.39 -15.63 19.42
CA ASN A 37 26.44 -14.47 20.32
C ASN A 37 26.85 -13.19 19.57
N LEU A 38 26.06 -12.11 19.68
CA LEU A 38 26.30 -10.85 18.97
C LEU A 38 26.94 -9.75 19.83
N ASN A 39 27.31 -10.03 21.08
CA ASN A 39 27.76 -9.03 22.05
C ASN A 39 28.99 -8.26 21.55
N ASP A 40 30.00 -8.99 21.08
CA ASP A 40 31.24 -8.38 20.62
C ASP A 40 31.06 -7.62 19.30
N ILE A 41 30.14 -8.08 18.45
CA ILE A 41 29.77 -7.40 17.20
C ILE A 41 29.19 -6.01 17.55
N TYR A 42 28.18 -5.95 18.41
CA TYR A 42 27.56 -4.70 18.80
C TYR A 42 28.50 -3.76 19.55
N ARG A 43 29.29 -4.28 20.50
CA ARG A 43 30.31 -3.49 21.21
C ARG A 43 31.29 -2.84 20.24
N LEU A 44 31.82 -3.60 19.29
CA LEU A 44 32.76 -3.07 18.30
C LEU A 44 32.09 -2.03 17.37
N ILE A 45 30.83 -2.24 16.97
CA ILE A 45 30.08 -1.28 16.17
C ILE A 45 29.87 0.03 16.93
N PHE A 46 29.47 -0.02 18.20
CA PHE A 46 29.22 1.16 19.01
C PHE A 46 30.48 1.96 19.35
N GLU A 47 31.66 1.32 19.32
CA GLU A 47 32.95 1.98 19.48
C GLU A 47 33.44 2.72 18.22
N LEU A 48 32.76 2.60 17.08
CA LEU A 48 33.12 3.31 15.85
C LEU A 48 32.73 4.79 15.93
N ALA A 49 33.69 5.62 16.36
CA ALA A 49 33.49 7.02 16.74
C ALA A 49 32.87 7.96 15.68
N THR A 50 32.92 7.59 14.39
CA THR A 50 32.34 8.41 13.31
C THR A 50 31.07 7.81 12.71
N LEU A 51 30.65 6.65 13.19
CA LEU A 51 29.55 5.91 12.59
C LEU A 51 28.21 6.58 12.93
N LYS A 52 27.48 6.97 11.89
CA LYS A 52 26.16 7.60 12.01
C LYS A 52 25.03 6.69 11.54
N TYR A 53 25.30 5.82 10.56
CA TYR A 53 24.32 4.92 9.96
C TYR A 53 24.78 3.48 10.11
N ASN A 54 24.00 2.66 10.80
CA ASN A 54 24.26 1.24 10.93
C ASN A 54 23.06 0.42 10.48
N LYS A 55 23.32 -0.60 9.67
CA LYS A 55 22.36 -1.62 9.27
C LYS A 55 22.99 -2.99 9.52
N LEU A 56 22.26 -3.84 10.24
CA LEU A 56 22.71 -5.18 10.56
C LEU A 56 21.61 -6.18 10.18
N TYR A 57 21.88 -6.94 9.12
CA TYR A 57 21.01 -7.99 8.62
C TYR A 57 21.67 -9.34 8.87
N LEU A 58 21.12 -10.10 9.81
CA LEU A 58 21.62 -11.42 10.18
C LEU A 58 20.49 -12.44 10.03
N TYR A 59 20.79 -13.55 9.39
CA TYR A 59 19.85 -14.66 9.25
C TYR A 59 19.99 -15.66 10.42
N GLY A 60 18.86 -16.17 10.89
CA GLY A 60 18.80 -17.22 11.91
C GLY A 60 18.16 -16.79 13.22
N ASN A 61 17.49 -17.75 13.87
CA ASN A 61 16.71 -17.53 15.10
C ASN A 61 17.55 -17.67 16.38
N GLU A 62 18.83 -18.01 16.25
CA GLU A 62 19.73 -18.37 17.36
C GLU A 62 20.68 -17.22 17.77
N CYS A 63 20.30 -15.97 17.46
CA CYS A 63 21.05 -14.80 17.91
C CYS A 63 20.72 -14.53 19.38
N SER A 64 21.74 -14.37 20.22
CA SER A 64 21.58 -13.87 21.60
C SER A 64 22.41 -12.63 21.84
N ILE A 65 21.80 -11.71 22.59
CA ILE A 65 22.40 -10.45 22.99
C ILE A 65 22.31 -10.37 24.51
N SER A 66 23.44 -10.04 25.12
CA SER A 66 23.55 -9.79 26.54
C SER A 66 24.67 -8.79 26.72
N ILE A 67 24.37 -7.54 26.39
CA ILE A 67 25.25 -6.41 26.66
C ILE A 67 24.68 -5.66 27.87
N PRO A 68 25.51 -5.23 28.82
CA PRO A 68 25.02 -4.44 29.94
C PRO A 68 24.46 -3.10 29.42
N LEU A 69 23.52 -2.51 30.15
CA LEU A 69 23.08 -1.12 29.90
C LEU A 69 24.26 -0.17 29.75
N ALA A 70 24.16 0.74 28.77
CA ALA A 70 25.23 1.68 28.50
C ALA A 70 25.51 2.55 29.73
N THR A 71 26.76 2.55 30.19
CA THR A 71 27.25 3.59 31.09
C THR A 71 27.60 4.81 30.23
N GLY A 72 27.38 6.04 30.71
CA GLY A 72 27.55 7.27 29.92
C GLY A 72 28.95 7.51 29.31
N LYS A 73 29.91 6.62 29.53
CA LYS A 73 31.26 6.62 28.94
C LYS A 73 31.34 5.93 27.56
N GLN A 74 30.37 5.10 27.17
CA GLN A 74 30.40 4.29 25.94
C GLN A 74 29.22 4.62 25.01
N LEU A 75 29.01 5.90 24.74
CA LEU A 75 27.89 6.34 23.90
C LEU A 75 28.31 6.43 22.43
N SER A 76 27.54 5.79 21.56
CA SER A 76 27.72 5.79 20.12
C SER A 76 27.24 7.08 19.47
N THR A 77 27.79 7.39 18.29
CA THR A 77 27.36 8.52 17.44
C THR A 77 26.24 8.17 16.48
N ILE A 78 25.73 6.94 16.51
CA ILE A 78 24.71 6.46 15.59
C ILE A 78 23.44 7.32 15.68
N GLU A 79 22.99 7.78 14.51
CA GLU A 79 21.75 8.54 14.31
C GLU A 79 20.68 7.69 13.58
N TYR A 80 21.09 6.64 12.87
CA TYR A 80 20.22 5.69 12.16
C TYR A 80 20.64 4.26 12.47
N LEU A 81 19.74 3.48 13.04
CA LEU A 81 19.97 2.07 13.38
C LEU A 81 18.89 1.20 12.75
N GLU A 82 19.32 0.15 12.05
CA GLU A 82 18.44 -0.87 11.46
C GLU A 82 18.88 -2.25 11.94
N ILE A 83 17.99 -2.93 12.66
CA ILE A 83 18.19 -4.25 13.25
C ILE A 83 17.27 -5.23 12.53
N VAL A 84 17.87 -6.15 11.76
CA VAL A 84 17.15 -7.18 11.01
C VAL A 84 17.69 -8.55 11.40
N HIS A 85 17.36 -8.95 12.62
CA HIS A 85 17.56 -10.28 13.20
C HIS A 85 16.66 -10.40 14.43
N TYR A 86 16.56 -11.60 15.01
CA TYR A 86 15.75 -11.81 16.20
C TYR A 86 16.31 -11.09 17.43
N TYR A 87 15.43 -10.48 18.21
CA TYR A 87 15.75 -9.85 19.50
C TYR A 87 14.53 -9.89 20.44
N THR A 88 14.81 -9.83 21.73
CA THR A 88 13.87 -9.59 22.83
C THR A 88 13.75 -8.09 23.13
N PHE A 89 12.69 -7.67 23.81
CA PHE A 89 12.53 -6.25 24.15
C PHE A 89 13.61 -5.72 25.12
N ASP A 90 14.12 -6.58 26.01
CA ASP A 90 15.23 -6.25 26.91
C ASP A 90 16.52 -6.01 26.14
N GLU A 91 16.86 -6.93 25.24
CA GLU A 91 18.03 -6.79 24.36
C GLU A 91 17.92 -5.53 23.52
N LEU A 92 16.72 -5.21 22.99
CA LEU A 92 16.51 -3.97 22.25
C LEU A 92 16.74 -2.75 23.14
N SER A 93 16.22 -2.76 24.37
CA SER A 93 16.43 -1.72 25.37
C SER A 93 17.92 -1.51 25.64
N ASP A 94 18.65 -2.59 25.88
CA ASP A 94 20.09 -2.56 26.11
C ASP A 94 20.83 -2.00 24.90
N LEU A 95 20.51 -2.44 23.68
CA LEU A 95 21.12 -1.95 22.44
C LEU A 95 20.91 -0.44 22.24
N ILE A 96 19.67 0.03 22.30
CA ILE A 96 19.35 1.43 21.99
C ILE A 96 19.87 2.38 23.08
N SER A 97 20.10 1.89 24.31
CA SER A 97 20.75 2.67 25.38
C SER A 97 22.14 3.19 25.01
N TYR A 98 22.86 2.52 24.10
CA TYR A 98 24.15 2.97 23.57
C TYR A 98 24.02 4.10 22.53
N THR A 99 22.82 4.44 22.07
CA THR A 99 22.58 5.34 20.92
C THR A 99 21.76 6.59 21.29
N PRO A 100 22.24 7.48 22.16
CA PRO A 100 21.47 8.64 22.63
C PRO A 100 21.16 9.69 21.54
N LYS A 101 21.88 9.62 20.40
CA LYS A 101 21.69 10.51 19.23
C LYS A 101 20.76 9.90 18.18
N LEU A 102 20.15 8.75 18.47
CA LEU A 102 19.32 8.02 17.53
C LEU A 102 18.13 8.89 17.08
N ARG A 103 17.97 9.02 15.77
CA ARG A 103 16.88 9.77 15.10
C ARG A 103 15.93 8.85 14.36
N HIS A 104 16.44 7.72 13.88
CA HIS A 104 15.72 6.73 13.10
C HIS A 104 16.03 5.33 13.61
N LEU A 105 14.98 4.60 13.96
CA LEU A 105 15.07 3.20 14.37
C LEU A 105 14.23 2.35 13.39
N ASN A 106 14.86 1.36 12.75
CA ASN A 106 14.19 0.37 11.94
C ASN A 106 14.37 -1.01 12.57
N LEU A 107 13.26 -1.70 12.78
CA LEU A 107 13.18 -2.94 13.53
C LEU A 107 12.50 -4.01 12.69
N SER A 108 13.03 -5.23 12.75
CA SER A 108 12.44 -6.39 12.10
C SER A 108 12.61 -7.63 12.97
N HIS A 109 11.60 -8.51 12.95
CA HIS A 109 11.64 -9.86 13.56
C HIS A 109 11.84 -9.88 15.08
N ILE A 110 10.80 -9.58 15.85
CA ILE A 110 10.81 -9.80 17.32
C ILE A 110 10.74 -11.32 17.60
N ASN A 111 11.48 -11.81 18.60
CA ASN A 111 11.42 -13.22 18.99
C ASN A 111 10.17 -13.53 19.84
N GLN A 112 9.50 -14.67 19.58
CA GLN A 112 8.27 -15.07 20.26
C GLN A 112 8.53 -15.65 21.66
N ASP A 113 9.71 -16.25 21.89
CA ASP A 113 9.78 -17.35 22.85
C ASP A 113 10.19 -16.97 24.29
N ASP A 114 10.78 -15.81 24.57
CA ASP A 114 11.46 -15.63 25.88
C ASP A 114 11.28 -14.30 26.65
N SER A 115 10.68 -13.24 26.09
CA SER A 115 10.53 -11.96 26.82
C SER A 115 9.16 -11.31 26.62
N THR A 116 8.44 -11.06 27.72
CA THR A 116 7.26 -10.18 27.70
C THR A 116 7.72 -8.72 27.60
N ILE A 117 6.93 -7.85 26.95
CA ILE A 117 7.22 -6.41 26.90
C ILE A 117 7.41 -5.78 28.29
N GLU A 118 6.82 -6.40 29.32
CA GLU A 118 6.84 -5.94 30.70
C GLU A 118 8.25 -5.86 31.30
N THR A 119 9.21 -6.60 30.73
CA THR A 119 10.61 -6.57 31.17
C THR A 119 11.36 -5.35 30.63
N MET A 120 10.85 -4.72 29.56
CA MET A 120 11.51 -3.59 28.92
C MET A 120 11.56 -2.38 29.85
N SER A 121 12.78 -1.93 30.16
CA SER A 121 12.97 -0.71 30.92
C SER A 121 12.61 0.52 30.06
N PRO A 122 11.98 1.56 30.64
CA PRO A 122 11.71 2.79 29.91
C PRO A 122 13.01 3.49 29.48
N ILE A 123 13.06 3.96 28.23
CA ILE A 123 14.23 4.63 27.67
C ILE A 123 13.84 5.99 27.11
N ASN A 124 14.61 7.01 27.49
CA ASN A 124 14.49 8.34 26.93
C ASN A 124 15.32 8.46 25.64
N LEU A 125 14.63 8.58 24.50
CA LEU A 125 15.24 8.79 23.19
C LEU A 125 14.79 10.14 22.61
N GLU A 126 15.24 11.23 23.23
CA GLU A 126 14.82 12.61 22.92
C GLU A 126 14.97 13.00 21.44
N ASN A 127 15.96 12.41 20.76
CA ASN A 127 16.26 12.69 19.35
C ASN A 127 15.48 11.81 18.37
N LEU A 128 14.80 10.76 18.85
CA LEU A 128 14.12 9.80 18.01
C LEU A 128 12.87 10.44 17.39
N THR A 129 12.85 10.49 16.06
CA THR A 129 11.75 11.12 15.31
C THR A 129 11.05 10.16 14.37
N SER A 130 11.61 8.96 14.19
CA SER A 130 11.12 7.98 13.24
C SER A 130 11.31 6.57 13.75
N ILE A 131 10.22 5.80 13.80
CA ILE A 131 10.25 4.35 14.01
C ILE A 131 9.66 3.66 12.79
N SER A 132 10.34 2.61 12.33
CA SER A 132 9.81 1.63 11.40
C SER A 132 9.90 0.25 12.05
N MET A 133 8.82 -0.52 12.05
CA MET A 133 8.78 -1.83 12.70
C MET A 133 8.04 -2.83 11.81
N TYR A 134 8.66 -3.99 11.61
CA TYR A 134 8.05 -5.19 11.05
C TYR A 134 8.04 -6.29 12.13
N THR A 135 6.85 -6.75 12.52
CA THR A 135 6.71 -7.73 13.61
C THR A 135 5.58 -8.72 13.37
N ASN A 136 5.81 -9.95 13.80
CA ASN A 136 4.92 -11.09 13.57
C ASN A 136 4.40 -11.71 14.86
N TYR A 137 4.76 -11.18 16.03
CA TYR A 137 4.55 -11.88 17.31
C TYR A 137 4.11 -10.98 18.45
N ILE A 138 3.79 -9.72 18.19
CA ILE A 138 3.30 -8.81 19.23
C ILE A 138 1.82 -8.54 19.02
N ASN A 139 1.09 -8.47 20.12
CA ASN A 139 -0.29 -7.95 20.14
C ASN A 139 -0.29 -6.42 20.32
N PHE A 140 -1.46 -5.78 20.21
CA PHE A 140 -1.57 -4.33 20.31
C PHE A 140 -1.21 -3.82 21.71
N ASP A 141 -1.59 -4.53 22.77
CA ASP A 141 -1.29 -4.12 24.15
C ASP A 141 0.23 -4.03 24.34
N GLU A 142 0.96 -5.03 23.84
CA GLU A 142 2.41 -5.06 23.87
C GLU A 142 3.04 -3.95 23.03
N PHE A 143 2.49 -3.70 21.83
CA PHE A 143 2.93 -2.58 21.00
C PHE A 143 2.68 -1.22 21.68
N GLU A 144 1.53 -1.06 22.34
CA GLU A 144 1.18 0.14 23.10
C GLU A 144 2.16 0.34 24.25
N THR A 145 2.48 -0.70 25.04
CA THR A 145 3.50 -0.63 26.10
C THR A 145 4.89 -0.31 25.53
N PHE A 146 5.26 -0.86 24.38
CA PHE A 146 6.51 -0.51 23.70
C PHE A 146 6.59 0.98 23.37
N ILE A 147 5.52 1.56 22.81
CA ILE A 147 5.46 3.00 22.51
C ILE A 147 5.51 3.83 23.81
N GLN A 148 4.87 3.38 24.88
CA GLN A 148 4.91 4.05 26.19
C GLN A 148 6.31 4.08 26.79
N ASN A 149 7.08 3.00 26.61
CA ASN A 149 8.44 2.86 27.12
C ASN A 149 9.48 3.63 26.30
N ILE A 150 9.14 4.07 25.09
CA ILE A 150 10.02 4.92 24.26
C ILE A 150 9.56 6.37 24.35
N TYR A 151 10.12 7.11 25.31
CA TYR A 151 9.87 8.54 25.43
C TYR A 151 10.58 9.27 24.29
N SER A 152 9.81 9.80 23.35
CA SER A 152 10.33 10.42 22.13
C SER A 152 9.32 11.36 21.48
N GLU A 153 9.83 12.34 20.73
CA GLU A 153 9.04 13.29 19.95
C GLU A 153 8.80 12.74 18.52
N LEU A 154 8.18 11.56 18.44
CA LEU A 154 7.99 10.84 17.18
C LEU A 154 7.18 11.64 16.17
N LYS A 155 7.75 11.81 14.98
CA LYS A 155 7.12 12.48 13.83
C LYS A 155 6.66 11.48 12.78
N THR A 156 7.28 10.30 12.73
CA THR A 156 7.01 9.26 11.74
C THR A 156 6.92 7.90 12.40
N LEU A 157 5.84 7.17 12.12
CA LEU A 157 5.64 5.79 12.56
C LEU A 157 5.22 4.95 11.36
N HIS A 158 6.02 3.93 11.05
CA HIS A 158 5.72 2.92 10.05
C HIS A 158 5.66 1.57 10.74
N VAL A 159 4.53 0.89 10.67
CA VAL A 159 4.34 -0.40 11.32
C VAL A 159 3.76 -1.38 10.33
N THR A 160 4.31 -2.59 10.35
CA THR A 160 3.89 -3.70 9.52
C THR A 160 3.72 -4.92 10.42
N PHE A 161 2.49 -5.42 10.50
CA PHE A 161 2.14 -6.57 11.31
C PHE A 161 1.77 -7.74 10.41
N SER A 162 2.23 -8.94 10.73
CA SER A 162 1.75 -10.18 10.09
C SER A 162 1.19 -11.20 11.08
N TYR A 163 0.85 -10.74 12.30
CA TYR A 163 0.26 -11.56 13.36
C TYR A 163 -1.26 -11.39 13.40
N GLN A 164 -1.97 -12.43 13.85
CA GLN A 164 -3.43 -12.51 13.89
C GLN A 164 -4.08 -11.65 14.99
N ASP A 165 -3.42 -10.61 15.47
CA ASP A 165 -4.07 -9.67 16.38
C ASP A 165 -4.88 -8.63 15.59
N ILE A 166 -6.17 -8.94 15.45
CA ILE A 166 -7.19 -8.08 14.84
C ILE A 166 -7.31 -6.70 15.50
N THR A 167 -6.84 -6.51 16.74
CA THR A 167 -6.98 -5.24 17.44
C THR A 167 -6.09 -4.14 16.85
N PHE A 168 -5.10 -4.48 16.02
CA PHE A 168 -4.38 -3.51 15.17
C PHE A 168 -5.25 -2.83 14.13
N LEU A 169 -6.43 -3.36 13.86
CA LEU A 169 -7.40 -2.79 12.94
C LEU A 169 -8.48 -1.99 13.69
N ASP A 170 -8.33 -1.80 15.01
CA ASP A 170 -9.18 -0.92 15.79
C ASP A 170 -8.71 0.53 15.66
N ALA A 171 -9.43 1.31 14.85
CA ALA A 171 -9.15 2.72 14.65
C ALA A 171 -9.17 3.52 15.97
N TYR A 172 -10.10 3.24 16.88
CA TYR A 172 -10.24 4.00 18.13
C TYR A 172 -9.04 3.78 19.06
N ARG A 173 -8.52 2.54 19.13
CA ARG A 173 -7.30 2.25 19.89
C ARG A 173 -6.11 3.04 19.37
N TRP A 174 -5.93 3.10 18.06
CA TRP A 174 -4.89 3.91 17.45
C TRP A 174 -5.06 5.40 17.71
N GLU A 175 -6.30 5.92 17.60
CA GLU A 175 -6.59 7.33 17.92
C GLU A 175 -6.16 7.67 19.34
N LYS A 176 -6.55 6.83 20.31
CA LYS A 176 -6.18 6.99 21.72
C LYS A 176 -4.66 6.96 21.91
N LEU A 177 -3.98 5.95 21.35
CA LEU A 177 -2.52 5.82 21.42
C LEU A 177 -1.82 7.07 20.85
N ILE A 178 -2.26 7.54 19.68
CA ILE A 178 -1.65 8.69 19.00
C ILE A 178 -1.88 9.98 19.79
N LEU A 179 -3.10 10.20 20.28
CA LEU A 179 -3.42 11.38 21.08
C LEU A 179 -2.64 11.42 22.39
N GLN A 180 -2.45 10.25 23.02
CA GLN A 180 -1.83 10.15 24.33
C GLN A 180 -0.30 10.19 24.29
N TYR A 181 0.32 9.49 23.33
CA TYR A 181 1.77 9.26 23.33
C TYR A 181 2.49 9.77 22.08
N LEU A 182 1.78 10.04 20.98
CA LEU A 182 2.39 10.41 19.69
C LEU A 182 1.88 11.77 19.20
N SER A 183 1.83 12.76 20.10
CA SER A 183 1.22 14.07 19.83
C SER A 183 1.87 14.82 18.65
N GLN A 184 3.17 14.60 18.39
CA GLN A 184 3.93 15.20 17.28
C GLN A 184 3.89 14.40 15.97
N LEU A 185 3.13 13.30 15.91
CA LEU A 185 3.10 12.41 14.76
C LEU A 185 2.54 13.14 13.53
N LYS A 186 3.36 13.22 12.47
CA LYS A 186 3.03 13.83 11.18
C LYS A 186 2.78 12.80 10.09
N LYS A 187 3.37 11.63 10.24
CA LYS A 187 3.28 10.53 9.27
C LYS A 187 3.04 9.25 10.03
N PHE A 188 1.95 8.58 9.68
CA PHE A 188 1.62 7.26 10.16
C PHE A 188 1.41 6.36 8.95
N SER A 189 1.95 5.15 9.00
CA SER A 189 1.59 4.10 8.08
C SER A 189 1.48 2.76 8.77
N LEU A 190 0.33 2.13 8.60
CA LEU A 190 0.02 0.81 9.10
C LEU A 190 -0.17 -0.11 7.90
N LYS A 191 0.58 -1.22 7.89
CA LYS A 191 0.37 -2.40 7.06
C LYS A 191 0.01 -3.58 7.93
N TYR A 192 -1.00 -4.35 7.52
CA TYR A 192 -1.51 -5.47 8.29
C TYR A 192 -1.77 -6.65 7.37
N TYR A 193 -0.96 -7.70 7.50
CA TYR A 193 -1.11 -8.96 6.80
C TYR A 193 -1.94 -9.92 7.64
N ASP A 194 -3.17 -10.19 7.21
CA ASP A 194 -3.97 -11.29 7.73
C ASP A 194 -3.67 -12.57 6.93
N ASN A 195 -3.55 -13.72 7.61
CA ASN A 195 -3.40 -15.04 6.99
C ASN A 195 -4.75 -15.80 6.91
N GLY A 196 -5.86 -15.13 7.20
CA GLY A 196 -7.23 -15.53 6.88
C GLY A 196 -7.87 -16.53 7.82
N HIS A 197 -7.42 -16.53 9.06
CA HIS A 197 -8.04 -17.29 10.14
C HIS A 197 -8.88 -16.42 11.08
N SER A 198 -8.80 -15.09 10.96
CA SER A 198 -9.45 -14.18 11.90
C SER A 198 -10.72 -13.56 11.32
N MET A 199 -11.86 -14.24 11.49
CA MET A 199 -13.17 -13.62 11.23
C MET A 199 -13.46 -12.58 12.33
N TYR A 200 -13.11 -11.33 12.07
CA TYR A 200 -13.49 -10.22 12.96
C TYR A 200 -15.00 -9.98 12.90
N SER A 201 -15.69 -10.17 14.01
CA SER A 201 -17.13 -9.85 14.18
C SER A 201 -17.38 -8.55 14.94
N GLY A 202 -16.34 -7.76 15.23
CA GLY A 202 -16.47 -6.54 16.03
C GLY A 202 -17.13 -5.38 15.26
N GLU A 203 -17.52 -4.36 16.02
CA GLU A 203 -18.17 -3.15 15.50
C GLU A 203 -17.27 -2.38 14.53
N ARG A 204 -17.89 -1.54 13.68
CA ARG A 204 -17.23 -0.75 12.64
C ARG A 204 -16.26 0.27 13.24
N THR A 205 -15.01 -0.10 13.48
CA THR A 205 -13.96 0.86 13.85
C THR A 205 -13.32 1.38 12.55
N GLN A 206 -13.82 2.53 12.09
CA GLN A 206 -13.50 3.02 10.75
C GLN A 206 -12.36 4.04 10.79
N PHE A 207 -11.30 3.82 10.01
CA PHE A 207 -10.20 4.78 9.78
C PHE A 207 -10.62 5.94 8.86
N ASN A 208 -11.84 6.43 9.03
CA ASN A 208 -12.44 7.51 8.25
C ASN A 208 -12.99 8.67 9.12
N SER A 209 -12.79 8.60 10.45
CA SER A 209 -13.17 9.69 11.35
C SER A 209 -12.43 10.99 10.98
N SER A 210 -12.97 12.14 11.42
CA SER A 210 -12.34 13.45 11.17
C SER A 210 -10.89 13.51 11.67
N PHE A 211 -10.57 12.79 12.75
CA PHE A 211 -9.21 12.67 13.26
C PHE A 211 -8.22 12.18 12.18
N TRP A 212 -8.57 11.11 11.46
CA TRP A 212 -7.71 10.53 10.43
C TRP A 212 -7.57 11.43 9.20
N ILE A 213 -8.69 12.05 8.79
CA ILE A 213 -8.76 12.97 7.64
C ILE A 213 -7.91 14.22 7.90
N GLU A 214 -8.13 14.88 9.03
CA GLU A 214 -7.49 16.16 9.37
C GLU A 214 -5.98 16.02 9.55
N ARG A 215 -5.53 14.90 10.13
CA ARG A 215 -4.10 14.61 10.34
C ARG A 215 -3.39 14.07 9.10
N LYS A 216 -4.10 13.76 8.01
CA LYS A 216 -3.52 13.23 6.75
C LYS A 216 -2.64 12.00 6.96
N LEU A 217 -3.07 11.11 7.86
CA LEU A 217 -2.32 9.90 8.21
C LEU A 217 -2.55 8.82 7.15
N ILE A 218 -1.48 8.20 6.64
CA ILE A 218 -1.56 7.28 5.48
C ILE A 218 -1.71 5.84 5.96
N MET A 219 -2.94 5.36 6.11
CA MET A 219 -3.19 3.95 6.35
C MET A 219 -3.06 3.14 5.05
N ASN A 220 -2.44 1.95 5.11
CA ASN A 220 -2.32 1.04 3.97
C ASN A 220 -2.58 -0.39 4.43
N VAL A 221 -3.85 -0.79 4.49
CA VAL A 221 -4.19 -2.16 4.89
C VAL A 221 -3.93 -3.08 3.71
N GLU A 222 -2.82 -3.82 3.77
CA GLU A 222 -2.45 -4.83 2.78
C GLU A 222 -2.79 -6.22 3.32
N ILE A 223 -3.99 -6.70 3.04
CA ILE A 223 -4.42 -8.03 3.49
C ILE A 223 -4.02 -9.05 2.42
N ASN A 224 -3.25 -10.06 2.84
CA ASN A 224 -2.72 -11.12 1.99
C ASN A 224 -3.32 -12.46 2.43
N GLU A 225 -4.61 -12.64 2.14
CA GLU A 225 -5.32 -13.85 2.50
C GLU A 225 -5.57 -14.69 1.28
N TYR A 226 -5.27 -15.99 1.40
CA TYR A 226 -5.73 -17.04 0.49
C TYR A 226 -5.91 -16.52 -0.92
N LYS A 227 -4.79 -16.09 -1.53
CA LYS A 227 -4.69 -15.78 -2.96
C LYS A 227 -5.36 -14.48 -3.46
N ILE A 228 -6.02 -13.68 -2.61
CA ILE A 228 -6.47 -12.33 -2.94
C ILE A 228 -5.58 -11.32 -2.20
N LEU A 229 -4.68 -10.68 -2.94
CA LEU A 229 -3.87 -9.59 -2.40
C LEU A 229 -4.60 -8.28 -2.65
N TYR A 230 -5.01 -7.58 -1.59
CA TYR A 230 -5.67 -6.30 -1.73
C TYR A 230 -5.16 -5.22 -0.77
N LEU A 231 -5.26 -3.98 -1.25
CA LEU A 231 -4.81 -2.79 -0.52
C LEU A 231 -6.00 -1.84 -0.31
N VAL A 232 -6.26 -1.48 0.94
CA VAL A 232 -7.17 -0.38 1.30
C VAL A 232 -6.35 0.85 1.67
N SER A 233 -6.51 1.91 0.89
CA SER A 233 -5.87 3.20 1.12
C SER A 233 -6.95 4.27 1.32
N PRO A 234 -7.30 4.66 2.56
CA PRO A 234 -8.33 5.66 2.84
C PRO A 234 -7.95 7.06 2.36
N TYR A 235 -6.66 7.36 2.15
CA TYR A 235 -6.17 8.68 1.74
C TYR A 235 -5.04 8.57 0.72
N ARG A 236 -5.39 8.39 -0.55
CA ARG A 236 -4.41 8.37 -1.65
C ARG A 236 -4.76 9.44 -2.69
N LYS A 237 -3.73 10.04 -3.27
CA LYS A 237 -3.89 10.81 -4.50
C LYS A 237 -4.49 9.90 -5.57
N ARG A 238 -5.65 10.28 -6.09
CA ARG A 238 -6.37 9.45 -7.07
C ARG A 238 -5.58 9.42 -8.38
N TRP A 239 -5.57 8.31 -9.12
CA TRP A 239 -4.78 8.19 -10.36
C TRP A 239 -5.18 9.19 -11.45
N TYR A 240 -6.34 9.82 -11.31
CA TYR A 240 -6.88 10.81 -12.25
C TYR A 240 -6.82 12.25 -11.73
N GLU A 241 -6.32 12.46 -10.51
CA GLU A 241 -6.11 13.80 -9.99
C GLU A 241 -4.83 14.36 -10.60
N ASP A 242 -4.98 15.48 -11.31
CA ASP A 242 -3.85 16.21 -11.89
C ASP A 242 -2.77 16.48 -10.85
N LYS A 243 -1.52 16.63 -11.31
CA LYS A 243 -0.39 16.94 -10.40
C LYS A 243 -0.65 18.15 -9.50
N ASN A 244 -1.54 19.06 -9.91
CA ASN A 244 -1.83 20.34 -9.26
C ASN A 244 -3.21 20.45 -8.60
N SER A 245 -4.04 19.39 -8.54
CA SER A 245 -5.35 19.49 -7.86
C SER A 245 -5.20 19.38 -6.34
N THR A 246 -5.95 20.21 -5.60
CA THR A 246 -6.16 20.03 -4.16
C THR A 246 -6.85 18.69 -3.94
N VAL A 247 -6.18 17.76 -3.26
CA VAL A 247 -6.73 16.43 -2.96
C VAL A 247 -7.91 16.60 -2.01
N ASP A 248 -9.11 16.26 -2.49
CA ASP A 248 -10.27 16.08 -1.63
C ASP A 248 -10.20 14.67 -1.04
N TYR A 249 -9.97 14.60 0.27
CA TYR A 249 -9.87 13.34 1.00
C TYR A 249 -11.25 12.73 1.30
N LEU A 250 -12.33 13.51 1.16
CA LEU A 250 -13.68 12.95 1.16
C LEU A 250 -13.80 12.01 -0.03
N GLU A 251 -14.32 10.81 0.24
CA GLU A 251 -14.50 9.77 -0.77
C GLU A 251 -13.19 9.32 -1.45
N SER A 252 -12.05 9.28 -0.73
CA SER A 252 -10.74 8.93 -1.31
C SER A 252 -10.29 7.48 -1.07
N THR A 253 -11.11 6.68 -0.38
CA THR A 253 -10.78 5.28 -0.14
C THR A 253 -10.78 4.45 -1.41
N GLN A 254 -9.66 3.76 -1.63
CA GLN A 254 -9.47 2.84 -2.74
C GLN A 254 -9.30 1.40 -2.24
N LEU A 255 -10.01 0.46 -2.87
CA LEU A 255 -9.71 -0.97 -2.83
C LEU A 255 -8.92 -1.34 -4.08
N THR A 256 -7.71 -1.86 -3.90
CA THR A 256 -6.92 -2.42 -5.00
C THR A 256 -6.94 -3.92 -4.91
N ILE A 257 -7.35 -4.63 -5.95
CA ILE A 257 -7.33 -6.08 -6.05
C ILE A 257 -6.23 -6.48 -7.02
N ASN A 258 -5.15 -7.06 -6.51
CA ASN A 258 -3.99 -7.42 -7.31
C ASN A 258 -4.20 -8.74 -8.07
N TYR A 259 -4.98 -9.66 -7.50
CA TYR A 259 -5.23 -10.98 -8.08
C TYR A 259 -6.58 -11.54 -7.60
N VAL A 260 -7.33 -12.19 -8.50
CA VAL A 260 -8.52 -13.01 -8.19
C VAL A 260 -8.35 -14.34 -8.92
N PHE A 261 -8.44 -15.49 -8.24
CA PHE A 261 -8.34 -16.79 -8.91
C PHE A 261 -9.68 -17.20 -9.50
N ASP A 262 -9.70 -17.52 -10.80
CA ASP A 262 -10.93 -17.91 -11.52
C ASP A 262 -11.61 -19.18 -10.96
N GLY A 263 -10.90 -19.99 -10.17
CA GLY A 263 -11.41 -21.22 -9.56
C GLY A 263 -11.90 -21.12 -8.11
N GLU A 264 -11.82 -19.95 -7.48
CA GLU A 264 -12.27 -19.80 -6.09
C GLU A 264 -13.80 -19.74 -6.01
N PRO A 265 -14.46 -20.27 -4.98
CA PRO A 265 -15.91 -20.13 -4.85
C PRO A 265 -16.33 -18.64 -4.71
N ALA A 266 -17.53 -18.29 -5.16
CA ALA A 266 -18.07 -16.93 -5.06
C ALA A 266 -18.12 -16.43 -3.60
N ASP A 267 -18.42 -17.33 -2.68
CA ASP A 267 -18.62 -17.03 -1.26
C ASP A 267 -17.36 -16.50 -0.57
N PHE A 268 -16.17 -16.94 -0.99
CA PHE A 268 -14.90 -16.48 -0.40
C PHE A 268 -14.66 -14.99 -0.69
N LEU A 269 -14.73 -14.60 -1.97
CA LEU A 269 -14.57 -13.20 -2.38
C LEU A 269 -15.59 -12.29 -1.68
N PHE A 270 -16.84 -12.75 -1.59
CA PHE A 270 -17.92 -12.03 -0.93
C PHE A 270 -17.64 -11.82 0.55
N MET A 271 -17.23 -12.87 1.25
CA MET A 271 -16.90 -12.84 2.67
C MET A 271 -15.78 -11.83 2.99
N TYR A 272 -14.73 -11.80 2.16
CA TYR A 272 -13.59 -10.90 2.37
C TYR A 272 -13.94 -9.45 2.09
N ILE A 273 -14.56 -9.16 0.94
CA ILE A 273 -14.97 -7.79 0.63
C ILE A 273 -15.97 -7.30 1.69
N LYS A 274 -16.86 -8.15 2.18
CA LYS A 274 -17.77 -7.79 3.28
C LYS A 274 -17.02 -7.48 4.58
N SER A 275 -15.97 -8.24 4.93
CA SER A 275 -15.10 -7.94 6.06
C SER A 275 -14.45 -6.55 5.93
N ILE A 276 -13.98 -6.20 4.72
CA ILE A 276 -13.44 -4.86 4.43
C ILE A 276 -14.50 -3.78 4.58
N LEU A 277 -15.69 -4.01 4.01
CA LEU A 277 -16.80 -3.04 4.02
C LEU A 277 -17.35 -2.78 5.42
N ASN A 278 -17.16 -3.73 6.34
CA ASN A 278 -17.43 -3.49 7.76
C ASN A 278 -16.46 -2.45 8.37
N ARG A 279 -15.26 -2.29 7.78
CA ARG A 279 -14.19 -1.42 8.31
C ARG A 279 -14.08 -0.11 7.56
N VAL A 280 -14.24 -0.09 6.24
CA VAL A 280 -14.05 1.11 5.43
C VAL A 280 -15.03 1.16 4.26
N GLN A 281 -15.60 2.34 4.02
CA GLN A 281 -16.36 2.61 2.81
C GLN A 281 -15.42 2.78 1.61
N ILE A 282 -15.71 2.12 0.49
CA ILE A 282 -14.86 2.09 -0.71
C ILE A 282 -15.53 2.90 -1.83
N TYR A 283 -14.77 3.84 -2.41
CA TYR A 283 -15.23 4.72 -3.49
C TYR A 283 -14.50 4.48 -4.82
N HIS A 284 -13.31 3.88 -4.75
CA HIS A 284 -12.50 3.57 -5.91
C HIS A 284 -12.09 2.09 -5.91
N LEU A 285 -12.20 1.44 -7.05
CA LEU A 285 -11.81 0.04 -7.24
C LEU A 285 -10.75 -0.04 -8.32
N ASP A 286 -9.63 -0.70 -8.02
CA ASP A 286 -8.50 -0.92 -8.92
C ASP A 286 -8.20 -2.40 -9.05
N ILE A 287 -8.53 -3.01 -10.18
CA ILE A 287 -8.27 -4.42 -10.43
C ILE A 287 -7.06 -4.52 -11.34
N GLN A 288 -5.90 -4.87 -10.78
CA GLN A 288 -4.61 -4.81 -11.49
C GLN A 288 -4.39 -5.97 -12.45
N ARG A 289 -5.26 -6.98 -12.46
CA ARG A 289 -5.16 -8.14 -13.35
C ARG A 289 -6.44 -8.36 -14.14
N LYS A 290 -6.38 -9.36 -15.02
CA LYS A 290 -7.55 -9.79 -15.80
C LYS A 290 -8.62 -10.33 -14.85
N ILE A 291 -9.88 -9.96 -15.08
CA ILE A 291 -11.03 -10.42 -14.29
C ILE A 291 -12.19 -10.84 -15.17
N SER A 292 -12.94 -11.87 -14.79
CA SER A 292 -14.18 -12.24 -15.48
C SER A 292 -15.31 -11.25 -15.20
N ILE A 293 -16.26 -11.17 -16.13
CA ILE A 293 -17.45 -10.33 -15.99
C ILE A 293 -18.23 -10.69 -14.73
N ASP A 294 -18.46 -11.98 -14.49
CA ASP A 294 -19.23 -12.45 -13.34
C ASP A 294 -18.60 -12.01 -12.02
N ARG A 295 -17.27 -12.11 -11.92
CA ARG A 295 -16.53 -11.67 -10.73
C ARG A 295 -16.57 -10.16 -10.56
N LEU A 296 -16.40 -9.42 -11.65
CA LEU A 296 -16.52 -7.97 -11.60
C LEU A 296 -17.91 -7.55 -11.10
N MET A 297 -18.98 -8.18 -11.60
CA MET A 297 -20.34 -7.86 -11.18
C MET A 297 -20.60 -8.19 -9.72
N GLN A 298 -20.10 -9.33 -9.23
CA GLN A 298 -20.16 -9.69 -7.81
C GLN A 298 -19.44 -8.63 -6.94
N ILE A 299 -18.27 -8.16 -7.36
CA ILE A 299 -17.53 -7.12 -6.64
C ILE A 299 -18.28 -5.79 -6.67
N ILE A 300 -18.77 -5.34 -7.83
CA ILE A 300 -19.52 -4.09 -7.94
C ILE A 300 -20.79 -4.13 -7.08
N HIS A 301 -21.48 -5.27 -7.05
CA HIS A 301 -22.66 -5.45 -6.19
C HIS A 301 -22.32 -5.28 -4.70
N LEU A 302 -21.12 -5.61 -4.28
CA LEU A 302 -20.67 -5.40 -2.90
C LEU A 302 -20.30 -3.96 -2.60
N LEU A 303 -20.02 -3.12 -3.60
CA LEU A 303 -19.50 -1.76 -3.44
C LEU A 303 -20.55 -0.72 -3.87
N PRO A 304 -21.62 -0.47 -3.08
CA PRO A 304 -22.75 0.36 -3.50
C PRO A 304 -22.43 1.86 -3.64
N ASP A 305 -21.27 2.31 -3.17
CA ASP A 305 -20.81 3.71 -3.23
C ASP A 305 -19.64 3.90 -4.20
N LEU A 306 -19.40 2.93 -5.09
CA LEU A 306 -18.29 2.98 -6.03
C LEU A 306 -18.48 4.12 -7.05
N ILE A 307 -17.54 5.05 -7.07
CA ILE A 307 -17.53 6.22 -7.97
C ILE A 307 -16.62 5.96 -9.17
N THR A 308 -15.52 5.23 -8.95
CA THR A 308 -14.46 5.03 -9.95
C THR A 308 -14.08 3.57 -10.05
N LEU A 309 -13.99 3.08 -11.28
CA LEU A 309 -13.62 1.71 -11.59
C LEU A 309 -12.40 1.70 -12.51
N LYS A 310 -11.34 1.04 -12.11
CA LYS A 310 -10.16 0.77 -12.94
C LYS A 310 -9.94 -0.73 -13.04
N ILE A 311 -9.79 -1.19 -14.27
CA ILE A 311 -9.61 -2.60 -14.60
C ILE A 311 -8.42 -2.70 -15.54
N ASN A 312 -7.50 -3.62 -15.27
CA ASN A 312 -6.43 -3.89 -16.21
C ASN A 312 -6.98 -4.55 -17.49
N SER A 313 -7.70 -5.67 -17.36
CA SER A 313 -8.31 -6.35 -18.52
C SER A 313 -9.56 -7.15 -18.14
N LEU A 314 -10.46 -7.38 -19.10
CA LEU A 314 -11.65 -8.20 -18.90
C LEU A 314 -11.50 -9.56 -19.59
N ALA A 315 -11.98 -10.63 -18.93
CA ALA A 315 -12.13 -11.93 -19.53
C ALA A 315 -13.53 -12.02 -20.15
N PHE A 316 -13.63 -11.59 -21.41
CA PHE A 316 -14.87 -11.68 -22.17
C PHE A 316 -14.99 -13.05 -22.85
N TYR A 317 -15.99 -13.86 -22.48
CA TYR A 317 -16.35 -15.05 -23.27
C TYR A 317 -17.51 -14.69 -24.20
N ARG A 318 -17.46 -15.13 -25.46
CA ARG A 318 -18.41 -14.68 -26.51
C ARG A 318 -19.86 -15.10 -26.30
N SER A 319 -20.16 -16.05 -25.41
CA SER A 319 -21.53 -16.54 -25.15
C SER A 319 -22.45 -15.52 -24.46
N PHE A 320 -21.90 -14.41 -23.97
CA PHE A 320 -22.56 -13.51 -23.01
C PHE A 320 -23.56 -12.49 -23.58
N PHE A 321 -23.67 -12.31 -24.90
CA PHE A 321 -24.65 -11.35 -25.48
C PHE A 321 -26.03 -11.94 -25.81
N ASN A 322 -26.18 -13.26 -25.74
CA ASN A 322 -27.42 -13.93 -26.13
C ASN A 322 -28.32 -14.29 -24.93
N GLU A 323 -27.87 -14.05 -23.69
CA GLU A 323 -28.63 -14.30 -22.47
C GLU A 323 -29.06 -12.98 -21.84
N GLU A 324 -30.34 -12.86 -21.49
CA GLU A 324 -30.84 -11.74 -20.68
C GLU A 324 -30.11 -11.76 -19.35
N PHE A 325 -29.25 -10.75 -19.14
CA PHE A 325 -28.48 -10.61 -17.92
C PHE A 325 -29.40 -10.62 -16.68
N PRO A 326 -29.12 -11.44 -15.64
CA PRO A 326 -29.74 -11.28 -14.33
C PRO A 326 -29.05 -10.10 -13.59
N THR A 327 -29.25 -8.86 -14.06
CA THR A 327 -28.41 -7.71 -13.67
C THR A 327 -29.10 -6.56 -12.96
N THR A 328 -30.41 -6.61 -12.72
CA THR A 328 -31.14 -5.43 -12.18
C THR A 328 -30.48 -4.88 -10.91
N CYS A 329 -30.09 -5.76 -9.96
CA CYS A 329 -29.52 -5.34 -8.69
C CYS A 329 -28.05 -4.87 -8.77
N SER A 330 -27.25 -5.37 -9.73
CA SER A 330 -25.86 -4.91 -9.90
C SER A 330 -25.77 -3.61 -10.70
N ILE A 331 -26.72 -3.37 -11.62
CA ILE A 331 -26.82 -2.12 -12.39
C ILE A 331 -27.19 -0.96 -11.45
N GLU A 332 -28.02 -1.19 -10.43
CA GLU A 332 -28.36 -0.18 -9.42
C GLU A 332 -27.11 0.30 -8.67
N HIS A 333 -26.21 -0.60 -8.25
CA HIS A 333 -24.97 -0.20 -7.57
C HIS A 333 -23.95 0.42 -8.52
N ALA A 334 -23.86 -0.09 -9.76
CA ALA A 334 -23.00 0.48 -10.80
C ALA A 334 -23.44 1.87 -11.27
N SER A 335 -24.65 2.30 -10.93
CA SER A 335 -25.21 3.62 -11.29
C SER A 335 -24.39 4.80 -10.73
N LYS A 336 -23.66 4.62 -9.63
CA LYS A 336 -22.81 5.69 -9.07
C LYS A 336 -21.44 5.80 -9.75
N ILE A 337 -21.06 4.82 -10.57
CA ILE A 337 -19.76 4.81 -11.24
C ILE A 337 -19.75 5.86 -12.34
N LYS A 338 -18.97 6.93 -12.11
CA LYS A 338 -18.83 8.06 -13.04
C LYS A 338 -17.60 7.96 -13.92
N LYS A 339 -16.57 7.24 -13.47
CA LYS A 339 -15.27 7.20 -14.15
C LYS A 339 -14.81 5.77 -14.30
N VAL A 340 -14.53 5.35 -15.53
CA VAL A 340 -14.07 4.00 -15.84
C VAL A 340 -12.74 4.05 -16.59
N TYR A 341 -11.80 3.19 -16.20
CA TYR A 341 -10.50 3.02 -16.81
C TYR A 341 -10.33 1.54 -17.17
N ILE A 342 -10.02 1.24 -18.44
CA ILE A 342 -9.64 -0.10 -18.88
C ILE A 342 -8.28 -0.05 -19.56
N GLU A 343 -7.25 -0.60 -18.92
CA GLU A 343 -5.87 -0.44 -19.40
C GLU A 343 -5.60 -1.26 -20.67
N ASN A 344 -6.13 -2.47 -20.74
CA ASN A 344 -5.88 -3.41 -21.83
C ASN A 344 -7.19 -4.02 -22.35
N THR A 345 -7.83 -3.27 -23.25
CA THR A 345 -9.02 -3.72 -23.99
C THR A 345 -8.62 -4.77 -25.02
N GLN A 346 -9.29 -5.92 -25.03
CA GLN A 346 -9.04 -7.01 -25.98
C GLN A 346 -10.16 -7.13 -27.03
N ALA A 347 -11.36 -6.68 -26.70
CA ALA A 347 -12.54 -6.74 -27.56
C ALA A 347 -13.39 -5.47 -27.40
N ILE A 348 -14.11 -5.06 -28.45
CA ILE A 348 -14.98 -3.86 -28.37
C ILE A 348 -16.19 -4.13 -27.48
N GLU A 349 -16.59 -5.39 -27.41
CA GLU A 349 -17.60 -5.97 -26.55
C GLU A 349 -17.39 -5.63 -25.07
N GLU A 350 -16.13 -5.55 -24.61
CA GLU A 350 -15.78 -5.14 -23.25
C GLU A 350 -16.20 -3.69 -22.97
N VAL A 351 -16.01 -2.80 -23.95
CA VAL A 351 -16.41 -1.39 -23.85
C VAL A 351 -17.93 -1.28 -23.83
N TYR A 352 -18.63 -2.04 -24.67
CA TYR A 352 -20.09 -2.05 -24.69
C TYR A 352 -20.68 -2.57 -23.38
N PHE A 353 -20.08 -3.60 -22.80
CA PHE A 353 -20.45 -4.11 -21.49
C PHE A 353 -20.30 -3.02 -20.41
N LEU A 354 -19.17 -2.31 -20.35
CA LEU A 354 -18.94 -1.26 -19.37
C LEU A 354 -19.91 -0.08 -19.54
N LEU A 355 -20.19 0.32 -20.79
CA LEU A 355 -21.20 1.35 -21.11
C LEU A 355 -22.60 0.97 -20.65
N HIS A 356 -22.94 -0.31 -20.71
CA HIS A 356 -24.22 -0.85 -20.27
C HIS A 356 -24.31 -0.93 -18.74
N VAL A 357 -23.28 -1.47 -18.09
CA VAL A 357 -23.26 -1.65 -16.63
C VAL A 357 -23.14 -0.32 -15.89
N CYS A 358 -22.43 0.67 -16.43
CA CYS A 358 -22.24 1.98 -15.80
C CYS A 358 -23.07 3.07 -16.52
N PRO A 359 -24.39 3.15 -16.30
CA PRO A 359 -25.28 4.02 -17.08
C PRO A 359 -25.01 5.52 -16.88
N HIS A 360 -24.44 5.92 -15.75
CA HIS A 360 -24.07 7.32 -15.45
C HIS A 360 -22.57 7.60 -15.61
N MET A 361 -21.85 6.75 -16.34
CA MET A 361 -20.46 6.99 -16.65
C MET A 361 -20.30 8.33 -17.41
N GLU A 362 -19.53 9.25 -16.83
CA GLU A 362 -19.20 10.57 -17.39
C GLU A 362 -17.85 10.57 -18.10
N PHE A 363 -16.94 9.69 -17.66
CA PHE A 363 -15.58 9.54 -18.17
C PHE A 363 -15.21 8.09 -18.45
N LEU A 364 -14.61 7.87 -19.62
CA LEU A 364 -14.07 6.57 -20.03
C LEU A 364 -12.63 6.74 -20.53
N ASN A 365 -11.69 5.99 -19.97
CA ASN A 365 -10.31 5.89 -20.44
C ASN A 365 -10.02 4.45 -20.88
N LEU A 366 -9.46 4.30 -22.08
CA LEU A 366 -9.17 3.01 -22.65
C LEU A 366 -7.95 3.02 -23.58
N GLN A 367 -7.32 1.86 -23.74
CA GLN A 367 -6.29 1.65 -24.75
C GLN A 367 -6.90 1.23 -26.09
N CYS A 368 -6.40 1.77 -27.20
CA CYS A 368 -6.84 1.38 -28.53
C CYS A 368 -6.53 -0.11 -28.81
N LEU A 369 -7.53 -0.83 -29.35
CA LEU A 369 -7.40 -2.24 -29.73
C LEU A 369 -6.26 -2.46 -30.73
N HIS A 370 -5.43 -3.48 -30.47
CA HIS A 370 -4.37 -3.86 -31.40
C HIS A 370 -4.96 -4.32 -32.74
N GLY A 371 -4.39 -3.84 -33.85
CA GLY A 371 -4.83 -4.21 -35.20
C GLY A 371 -6.08 -3.49 -35.73
N LYS A 372 -6.78 -2.68 -34.93
CA LYS A 372 -7.82 -1.75 -35.43
C LYS A 372 -7.24 -0.36 -35.65
N THR A 373 -7.67 0.30 -36.72
CA THR A 373 -7.44 1.75 -36.87
C THR A 373 -8.24 2.48 -35.79
N ILE A 374 -7.67 3.53 -35.20
CA ILE A 374 -8.37 4.33 -34.19
C ILE A 374 -9.70 4.90 -34.71
N GLU A 375 -9.81 5.22 -36.00
CA GLU A 375 -11.07 5.72 -36.58
C GLU A 375 -12.22 4.72 -36.43
N LEU A 376 -12.00 3.48 -36.88
CA LEU A 376 -13.00 2.43 -36.75
C LEU A 376 -13.34 2.16 -35.29
N PHE A 377 -12.32 2.09 -34.43
CA PHE A 377 -12.51 1.85 -33.01
C PHE A 377 -13.29 2.98 -32.32
N LEU A 378 -12.93 4.24 -32.58
CA LEU A 378 -13.65 5.39 -32.05
C LEU A 378 -15.08 5.43 -32.59
N ARG A 379 -15.30 5.17 -33.89
CA ARG A 379 -16.63 5.13 -34.48
C ARG A 379 -17.51 4.06 -33.83
N ASP A 380 -16.97 2.86 -33.61
CA ASP A 380 -17.65 1.76 -32.92
C ASP A 380 -18.14 2.21 -31.52
N ILE A 381 -17.27 2.87 -30.76
CA ILE A 381 -17.60 3.43 -29.44
C ILE A 381 -18.68 4.50 -29.56
N LEU A 382 -18.46 5.54 -30.38
CA LEU A 382 -19.37 6.69 -30.53
C LEU A 382 -20.80 6.27 -30.87
N ASN A 383 -20.96 5.23 -31.69
CA ASN A 383 -22.27 4.69 -32.05
C ASN A 383 -23.03 4.01 -30.90
N LYS A 384 -22.35 3.71 -29.78
CA LYS A 384 -22.89 3.00 -28.62
C LYS A 384 -22.80 3.79 -27.31
N ILE A 385 -22.35 5.05 -27.38
CA ILE A 385 -22.21 5.91 -26.21
C ILE A 385 -23.57 6.15 -25.53
N ASN A 386 -23.58 6.12 -24.20
CA ASN A 386 -24.72 6.52 -23.39
C ASN A 386 -24.81 8.07 -23.30
N LYS A 387 -25.97 8.61 -22.92
CA LYS A 387 -26.19 10.07 -22.87
C LYS A 387 -25.34 10.81 -21.83
N ASN A 388 -24.71 10.10 -20.90
CA ASN A 388 -24.01 10.68 -19.76
C ASN A 388 -22.50 10.81 -19.98
N LEU A 389 -21.92 10.00 -20.85
CA LEU A 389 -20.50 10.09 -21.17
C LEU A 389 -20.24 11.44 -21.84
N ARG A 390 -19.28 12.20 -21.31
CA ARG A 390 -18.90 13.54 -21.80
C ARG A 390 -17.43 13.65 -22.15
N LEU A 391 -16.61 12.71 -21.66
CA LEU A 391 -15.18 12.71 -21.88
C LEU A 391 -14.68 11.28 -22.14
N LEU A 392 -14.08 11.09 -23.31
CA LEU A 392 -13.43 9.85 -23.73
C LEU A 392 -11.94 10.11 -23.90
N CYS A 393 -11.11 9.29 -23.24
CA CYS A 393 -9.66 9.28 -23.40
C CYS A 393 -9.26 7.96 -24.06
N ILE A 394 -8.50 8.06 -25.16
CA ILE A 394 -7.98 6.90 -25.88
C ILE A 394 -6.45 6.98 -25.89
N TYR A 395 -5.79 6.00 -25.29
CA TYR A 395 -4.35 5.84 -25.42
C TYR A 395 -3.98 5.15 -26.75
N VAL A 396 -3.06 5.76 -27.49
CA VAL A 396 -2.49 5.23 -28.73
C VAL A 396 -0.97 5.31 -28.67
N SER A 397 -0.29 4.18 -28.88
CA SER A 397 1.18 4.09 -28.74
C SER A 397 1.98 5.07 -29.61
N LYS A 398 1.41 5.54 -30.73
CA LYS A 398 2.00 6.49 -31.66
C LYS A 398 0.97 7.56 -32.09
N ALA A 399 0.41 8.28 -31.12
CA ALA A 399 -0.51 9.38 -31.43
C ALA A 399 0.25 10.58 -32.03
N ASP A 400 -0.25 11.13 -33.12
CA ASP A 400 0.27 12.36 -33.74
C ASP A 400 -0.85 13.36 -34.04
N ASP A 401 -0.48 14.60 -34.39
CA ASP A 401 -1.47 15.65 -34.68
C ASP A 401 -2.23 15.40 -36.00
N ASN A 402 -1.69 14.58 -36.91
CA ASN A 402 -2.38 14.19 -38.13
C ASN A 402 -3.55 13.24 -37.83
N MET A 403 -3.36 12.35 -36.85
CA MET A 403 -4.40 11.47 -36.32
C MET A 403 -5.57 12.29 -35.75
N ILE A 404 -5.29 13.37 -35.02
CA ILE A 404 -6.34 14.28 -34.53
C ILE A 404 -7.17 14.86 -35.67
N LYS A 405 -6.51 15.37 -36.73
CA LYS A 405 -7.21 15.91 -37.91
C LYS A 405 -8.08 14.87 -38.61
N ARG A 406 -7.58 13.64 -38.74
CA ARG A 406 -8.32 12.51 -39.32
C ARG A 406 -9.56 12.16 -38.49
N LEU A 407 -9.41 12.12 -37.16
CA LEU A 407 -10.52 11.83 -36.25
C LEU A 407 -11.57 12.94 -36.28
N SER A 408 -11.18 14.22 -36.27
CA SER A 408 -12.12 15.34 -36.46
C SER A 408 -12.90 15.21 -37.76
N THR A 409 -12.18 15.01 -38.88
CA THR A 409 -12.79 14.84 -40.21
C THR A 409 -13.78 13.67 -40.23
N MET A 410 -13.44 12.56 -39.57
CA MET A 410 -14.32 11.39 -39.45
C MET A 410 -15.59 11.70 -38.64
N ILE A 411 -15.45 12.39 -37.50
CA ILE A 411 -16.58 12.77 -36.64
C ILE A 411 -17.51 13.73 -37.37
N ASP A 412 -16.95 14.74 -38.04
CA ASP A 412 -17.71 15.78 -38.76
C ASP A 412 -18.45 15.19 -39.97
N ASN A 413 -17.75 14.42 -40.81
CA ASN A 413 -18.36 13.78 -41.98
C ASN A 413 -19.41 12.73 -41.60
N GLY A 414 -19.17 12.00 -40.51
CA GLY A 414 -20.11 11.01 -39.98
C GLY A 414 -21.24 11.60 -39.14
N LYS A 415 -21.18 12.91 -38.82
CA LYS A 415 -22.08 13.59 -37.86
C LYS A 415 -22.21 12.82 -36.54
N LEU A 416 -21.11 12.24 -36.06
CA LEU A 416 -21.11 11.32 -34.92
C LEU A 416 -21.28 12.05 -33.58
N LEU A 417 -20.80 13.29 -33.48
CA LEU A 417 -20.94 14.14 -32.29
C LEU A 417 -21.18 15.59 -32.72
N SER A 418 -21.80 16.36 -31.83
CA SER A 418 -21.94 17.82 -31.97
C SER A 418 -21.27 18.51 -30.79
N ASN A 419 -20.80 19.75 -30.98
CA ASN A 419 -20.18 20.57 -29.93
C ASN A 419 -19.03 19.86 -29.19
N TYR A 420 -18.18 19.14 -29.94
CA TYR A 420 -17.06 18.42 -29.37
C TYR A 420 -15.76 19.21 -29.48
N THR A 421 -14.81 18.84 -28.63
CA THR A 421 -13.40 19.25 -28.70
C THR A 421 -12.55 18.00 -28.68
N ILE A 422 -11.49 17.99 -29.49
CA ILE A 422 -10.52 16.91 -29.52
C ILE A 422 -9.13 17.50 -29.37
N HIS A 423 -8.33 16.95 -28.47
CA HIS A 423 -6.94 17.35 -28.31
C HIS A 423 -6.07 16.16 -27.91
N ARG A 424 -4.76 16.34 -28.11
CA ARG A 424 -3.74 15.35 -27.78
C ARG A 424 -2.90 15.85 -26.60
N GLU A 425 -2.64 14.96 -25.65
CA GLU A 425 -1.60 15.14 -24.65
C GLU A 425 -0.71 13.90 -24.65
N LEU A 426 0.53 14.06 -25.16
CA LEU A 426 1.44 12.94 -25.44
C LEU A 426 0.77 11.88 -26.35
N ASN A 427 0.57 10.68 -25.82
CA ASN A 427 -0.04 9.53 -26.51
C ASN A 427 -1.54 9.36 -26.19
N ASN A 428 -2.12 10.26 -25.40
CA ASN A 428 -3.53 10.25 -25.06
C ASN A 428 -4.30 11.22 -25.95
N ILE A 429 -5.42 10.75 -26.49
CA ILE A 429 -6.35 11.55 -27.27
C ILE A 429 -7.61 11.75 -26.44
N TYR A 430 -7.91 13.00 -26.13
CA TYR A 430 -9.06 13.40 -25.33
C TYR A 430 -10.13 13.96 -26.24
N LEU A 431 -11.32 13.36 -26.18
CA LEU A 431 -12.53 13.79 -26.87
C LEU A 431 -13.57 14.20 -25.83
N ARG A 432 -13.99 15.47 -25.84
CA ARG A 432 -14.98 16.02 -24.90
C ARG A 432 -16.16 16.61 -25.65
N TRP A 433 -17.38 16.36 -25.20
CA TRP A 433 -18.60 16.96 -25.77
C TRP A 433 -19.59 17.34 -24.65
N LYS A 434 -20.64 18.09 -25.02
CA LYS A 434 -21.66 18.60 -24.10
C LYS A 434 -22.86 17.68 -24.00
#